data_AF-A0A1F1UQ41-F1
#
_entry.id   AF-A0A1F1UQ41-F1
#
_cell.length_a   1.000
_cell.length_b   1.000
_cell.length_c   1.000
_cell.angle_alpha   90.00
_cell.angle_beta   90.00
_cell.angle_gamma   90.00
#
_symmetry.space_group_name_H-M   'P 1'
#
loop_
_entity.id
_entity.type
_entity.pdbx_description
1 polymer ?
#
loop_
_entity_poly.entity_id
_entity_poly.type
_entity_poly.pdbx_seq_one_letter_code
_entity_poly.pdbx_strand_id
1 'polypeptide(L)'
;MPLDALPATDRNAWQPCPYLDTDWVADANGQRVTGVGIDARFDPPACQFWSYPPEPQLTVIVRHMDSPEDAMAVVDWATPIDYTEPANQPAGWNGGRHGGGAVPNRIGAAYSVAKGNTAVTVFTNQDESIKAQLVAEETIKNLQL
;
A
#
# COMPACT_ATOMS: atom_id res chain seq x y z
N MET A 1 3.68 -7.26 14.82
CA MET A 1 2.30 -6.71 14.66
C MET A 1 1.44 -7.75 13.94
N PRO A 2 0.12 -7.79 14.15
CA PRO A 2 -0.71 -8.76 13.42
C PRO A 2 -0.64 -8.51 11.91
N LEU A 3 -0.91 -9.55 11.10
CA LEU A 3 -0.75 -9.48 9.65
C LEU A 3 -1.69 -8.44 8.99
N ASP A 4 -2.84 -8.20 9.61
CA ASP A 4 -3.90 -7.29 9.17
C ASP A 4 -3.80 -5.88 9.80
N ALA A 5 -2.69 -5.57 10.45
CA ALA A 5 -2.47 -4.25 11.05
C ALA A 5 -2.51 -3.14 9.98
N LEU A 6 -3.47 -2.23 10.11
CA LEU A 6 -3.57 -1.00 9.32
C LEU A 6 -2.93 0.19 10.05
N PRO A 7 -2.31 1.13 9.33
CA PRO A 7 -1.82 2.36 9.92
C PRO A 7 -2.97 3.23 10.43
N ALA A 8 -2.72 3.89 11.55
CA ALA A 8 -3.65 4.84 12.15
C ALA A 8 -2.93 6.18 12.31
N THR A 9 -3.24 7.13 11.45
CA THR A 9 -2.53 8.41 11.40
C THR A 9 -3.50 9.59 11.40
N ASP A 10 -3.02 10.77 11.79
CA ASP A 10 -3.81 12.01 11.77
C ASP A 10 -3.59 12.76 10.45
N ARG A 11 -4.67 12.96 9.69
CA ARG A 11 -4.68 13.74 8.44
C ARG A 11 -4.12 15.15 8.62
N ASN A 12 -4.33 15.76 9.78
CA ASN A 12 -3.95 17.14 10.04
C ASN A 12 -2.51 17.30 10.52
N ALA A 13 -1.81 16.19 10.81
CA ALA A 13 -0.41 16.24 11.24
C ALA A 13 0.52 16.78 10.15
N TRP A 14 0.17 16.57 8.88
CA TRP A 14 0.98 16.97 7.71
C TRP A 14 2.43 16.49 7.81
N GLN A 15 2.62 15.28 8.34
CA GLN A 15 3.93 14.67 8.42
C GLN A 15 4.23 13.97 7.08
N PRO A 16 5.20 14.45 6.29
CA PRO A 16 5.45 13.91 4.96
C PRO A 16 5.95 12.46 5.02
N CYS A 17 5.60 11.68 4.01
CA CYS A 17 6.11 10.33 3.86
C CYS A 17 7.62 10.36 3.55
N PRO A 18 8.47 9.60 4.26
CA PRO A 18 9.92 9.72 4.10
C PRO A 18 10.46 9.15 2.77
N TYR A 19 9.65 8.41 2.02
CA TYR A 19 10.07 7.72 0.79
C TYR A 19 9.12 7.94 -0.41
N LEU A 20 8.10 8.78 -0.27
CA LEU A 20 7.20 9.15 -1.37
C LEU A 20 6.95 10.65 -1.36
N ASP A 21 7.19 11.28 -2.50
CA ASP A 21 6.85 12.68 -2.72
C ASP A 21 5.34 12.89 -2.78
N THR A 22 4.85 13.97 -2.17
CA THR A 22 3.40 14.22 -2.02
C THR A 22 2.76 14.63 -3.34
N ASP A 23 3.44 15.44 -4.14
CA ASP A 23 2.91 15.89 -5.44
C ASP A 23 2.91 14.72 -6.43
N TRP A 24 3.97 13.92 -6.44
CA TRP A 24 4.03 12.69 -7.22
C TRP A 24 2.90 11.71 -6.86
N VAL A 25 2.60 11.53 -5.56
CA VAL A 25 1.46 10.70 -5.11
C VAL A 25 0.14 11.25 -5.60
N ALA A 26 -0.05 12.57 -5.55
CA ALA A 26 -1.26 13.22 -6.04
C ALA A 26 -1.48 12.94 -7.54
N ASP A 27 -0.42 13.00 -8.33
CA ASP A 27 -0.44 12.72 -9.77
C ASP A 27 -0.65 11.23 -10.06
N ALA A 28 0.08 10.35 -9.37
CA ALA A 28 0.01 8.90 -9.55
C ALA A 28 -1.37 8.33 -9.18
N ASN A 29 -1.97 8.83 -8.10
CA ASN A 29 -3.28 8.39 -7.66
C ASN A 29 -4.43 9.16 -8.36
N GLY A 30 -4.15 10.36 -8.87
CA GLY A 30 -5.11 11.19 -9.61
C GLY A 30 -6.02 12.06 -8.72
N GLN A 31 -5.62 12.33 -7.47
CA GLN A 31 -6.39 13.18 -6.55
C GLN A 31 -5.47 14.14 -5.78
N ARG A 32 -5.92 15.39 -5.61
CA ARG A 32 -5.22 16.38 -4.78
C ARG A 32 -5.05 15.85 -3.36
N VAL A 33 -3.84 15.99 -2.82
CA VAL A 33 -3.53 15.67 -1.44
C VAL A 33 -3.94 16.82 -0.52
N THR A 34 -4.74 16.50 0.50
CA THR A 34 -5.23 17.46 1.50
C THR A 34 -4.70 17.18 2.91
N GLY A 35 -3.91 16.11 3.07
CA GLY A 35 -3.24 15.75 4.30
C GLY A 35 -2.35 14.53 4.11
N VAL A 36 -1.33 14.41 4.96
CA VAL A 36 -0.35 13.33 4.97
C VAL A 36 -0.02 12.99 6.42
N GLY A 37 0.14 11.70 6.69
CA GLY A 37 0.39 11.18 8.02
C GLY A 37 1.18 9.89 7.93
N ILE A 38 2.00 9.65 8.96
CA ILE A 38 2.82 8.45 9.04
C ILE A 38 2.57 7.70 10.35
N ASP A 39 2.74 6.39 10.31
CA ASP A 39 2.64 5.51 11.47
C ASP A 39 4.00 4.85 11.74
N ALA A 40 4.70 5.37 12.75
CA ALA A 40 6.03 4.90 13.13
C ALA A 40 6.04 3.55 13.88
N ARG A 41 4.88 2.90 14.08
CA ARG A 41 4.82 1.52 14.57
C ARG A 41 5.28 0.51 13.50
N PHE A 42 5.28 0.92 12.25
CA PHE A 42 5.82 0.17 11.12
C PHE A 42 7.27 0.59 10.86
N ASP A 43 8.08 -0.34 10.38
CA ASP A 43 9.46 -0.08 9.94
C ASP A 43 9.65 -0.58 8.50
N PRO A 44 9.85 0.32 7.52
CA PRO A 44 9.75 1.78 7.62
C PRO A 44 8.33 2.28 7.97
N PRO A 45 8.17 3.55 8.38
CA PRO A 45 6.86 4.10 8.76
C PRO A 45 5.84 3.97 7.62
N ALA A 46 4.64 3.45 7.93
CA ALA A 46 3.56 3.38 6.95
C ALA A 46 3.03 4.79 6.67
N CYS A 47 2.60 5.06 5.44
CA CYS A 47 2.14 6.39 5.01
C CYS A 47 0.68 6.35 4.59
N GLN A 48 -0.11 7.33 5.05
CA GLN A 48 -1.47 7.59 4.56
C GLN A 48 -1.53 8.98 3.93
N PHE A 49 -2.19 9.04 2.77
CA PHE A 49 -2.44 10.26 2.02
C PHE A 49 -3.94 10.43 1.91
N TRP A 50 -4.41 11.66 2.09
CA TRP A 50 -5.83 11.96 2.03
C TRP A 50 -6.18 12.92 0.91
N SER A 51 -7.43 12.84 0.47
CA SER A 51 -8.05 13.86 -0.36
C SER A 51 -9.29 14.40 0.36
N TYR A 52 -10.28 14.91 -0.37
CA TYR A 52 -11.50 15.46 0.24
C TYR A 52 -12.38 14.44 1.00
N PRO A 53 -12.55 13.17 0.57
CA PRO A 53 -13.28 12.15 1.35
C PRO A 53 -12.64 11.92 2.72
N PRO A 54 -13.34 11.37 3.73
CA PRO A 54 -12.78 11.11 5.06
C PRO A 54 -11.79 9.93 5.09
N GLU A 55 -11.92 8.95 4.20
CA GLU A 55 -10.98 7.85 4.05
C GLU A 55 -9.68 8.30 3.35
N PRO A 56 -8.53 7.64 3.61
CA PRO A 56 -7.31 7.84 2.82
C PRO A 56 -7.58 7.61 1.34
N GLN A 57 -7.02 8.49 0.50
CA GLN A 57 -6.98 8.24 -0.94
C GLN A 57 -5.98 7.13 -1.30
N LEU A 58 -4.94 7.00 -0.47
CA LEU A 58 -3.84 6.05 -0.65
C LEU A 58 -3.26 5.67 0.71
N THR A 59 -3.00 4.39 0.93
CA THR A 59 -2.30 3.87 2.11
C THR A 59 -1.16 2.97 1.65
N VAL A 60 0.04 3.20 2.17
CA VAL A 60 1.25 2.43 1.86
C VAL A 60 1.78 1.81 3.14
N ILE A 61 1.98 0.50 3.11
CA ILE A 61 2.42 -0.29 4.25
C ILE A 61 3.61 -1.13 3.81
N VAL A 62 4.72 -1.02 4.54
CA VAL A 62 5.86 -1.94 4.42
C VAL A 62 5.94 -2.78 5.68
N ARG A 63 6.14 -4.08 5.51
CA ARG A 63 6.17 -5.06 6.60
C ARG A 63 7.43 -5.90 6.50
N HIS A 64 8.27 -5.82 7.51
CA HIS A 64 9.29 -6.84 7.79
C HIS A 64 8.67 -7.90 8.72
N MET A 65 8.62 -9.14 8.25
CA MET A 65 8.04 -10.27 8.96
C MET A 65 9.13 -11.26 9.41
N ASP A 66 8.78 -12.19 10.29
CA ASP A 66 9.73 -13.16 10.82
C ASP A 66 10.11 -14.24 9.78
N SER A 67 9.26 -14.46 8.78
CA SER A 67 9.46 -15.45 7.72
C SER A 67 8.89 -15.00 6.36
N PRO A 68 9.32 -15.61 5.24
CA PRO A 68 8.69 -15.41 3.94
C PRO A 68 7.21 -15.82 3.91
N GLU A 69 6.86 -16.88 4.64
CA GLU A 69 5.48 -17.36 4.76
C GLU A 69 4.59 -16.30 5.43
N ASP A 70 5.08 -15.64 6.48
CA ASP A 70 4.35 -14.56 7.16
C ASP A 70 4.22 -13.31 6.27
N ALA A 71 5.25 -13.01 5.46
CA ALA A 71 5.17 -11.93 4.47
C ALA A 71 4.12 -12.23 3.40
N MET A 72 4.03 -13.47 2.92
CA MET A 72 2.97 -13.88 2.01
C MET A 72 1.59 -13.90 2.68
N ALA A 73 1.48 -14.20 3.98
CA ALA A 73 0.22 -14.09 4.69
C ALA A 73 -0.31 -12.64 4.75
N VAL A 74 0.58 -11.64 4.83
CA VAL A 74 0.20 -10.23 4.68
C VAL A 74 -0.34 -9.96 3.27
N VAL A 75 0.33 -10.49 2.25
CA VAL A 75 -0.10 -10.36 0.86
C VAL A 75 -1.46 -11.00 0.63
N ASP A 76 -1.67 -12.25 1.05
CA ASP A 76 -2.93 -12.97 0.86
C ASP A 76 -4.09 -12.30 1.62
N TRP A 77 -3.81 -11.68 2.77
CA TRP A 77 -4.80 -10.85 3.42
C TRP A 77 -5.14 -9.60 2.59
N ALA A 78 -4.15 -8.86 2.10
CA ALA A 78 -4.37 -7.63 1.34
C ALA A 78 -4.95 -7.88 -0.06
N THR A 79 -4.62 -9.01 -0.66
CA THR A 79 -5.05 -9.44 -1.99
C THR A 79 -5.39 -10.93 -1.94
N PRO A 80 -6.63 -11.28 -1.51
CA PRO A 80 -7.04 -12.66 -1.38
C PRO A 80 -7.04 -13.41 -2.72
N ILE A 81 -6.51 -14.64 -2.71
CA ILE A 81 -6.27 -15.45 -3.90
C ILE A 81 -7.53 -15.61 -4.77
N ASP A 82 -8.69 -15.84 -4.16
CA ASP A 82 -9.95 -16.08 -4.88
C ASP A 82 -10.51 -14.85 -5.61
N TYR A 83 -9.98 -13.65 -5.32
CA TYR A 83 -10.51 -12.38 -5.81
C TYR A 83 -9.48 -11.55 -6.59
N THR A 84 -8.25 -12.04 -6.76
CA THR A 84 -7.14 -11.22 -7.25
C THR A 84 -6.42 -11.85 -8.43
N GLU A 85 -5.77 -10.99 -9.21
CA GLU A 85 -4.86 -11.41 -10.27
C GLU A 85 -3.42 -11.46 -9.73
N PRO A 86 -2.55 -12.32 -10.28
CA PRO A 86 -1.14 -12.34 -9.91
C PRO A 86 -0.44 -10.99 -10.14
N ALA A 87 0.43 -10.62 -9.22
CA ALA A 87 1.35 -9.49 -9.31
C ALA A 87 2.79 -9.99 -9.15
N ASN A 88 3.66 -9.65 -10.09
CA ASN A 88 5.05 -10.13 -10.14
C ASN A 88 6.07 -9.03 -10.50
N GLN A 89 5.70 -7.78 -10.23
CA GLN A 89 6.56 -6.62 -10.43
C GLN A 89 6.87 -5.95 -9.08
N PRO A 90 8.04 -5.31 -8.95
CA PRO A 90 9.20 -5.45 -9.84
C PRO A 90 9.79 -6.86 -9.78
N ALA A 91 10.76 -7.17 -10.65
CA ALA A 91 11.34 -8.51 -10.73
C ALA A 91 11.83 -9.03 -9.35
N GLY A 92 11.48 -10.28 -9.03
CA GLY A 92 11.79 -10.92 -7.74
C GLY A 92 10.72 -10.73 -6.66
N TRP A 93 9.68 -9.94 -6.92
CA TRP A 93 8.52 -9.80 -6.04
C TRP A 93 7.36 -10.67 -6.52
N ASN A 94 6.51 -11.12 -5.59
CA ASN A 94 5.36 -11.95 -5.88
C ASN A 94 4.16 -11.60 -4.99
N GLY A 95 2.95 -11.65 -5.54
CA GLY A 95 1.73 -11.43 -4.79
C GLY A 95 0.51 -11.27 -5.69
N GLY A 96 -0.38 -10.35 -5.31
CA GLY A 96 -1.66 -10.15 -5.97
C GLY A 96 -2.00 -8.68 -6.19
N ARG A 97 -3.02 -8.46 -7.00
CA ARG A 97 -3.67 -7.16 -7.19
C ARG A 97 -5.16 -7.33 -7.47
N HIS A 98 -5.96 -6.34 -7.10
CA HIS A 98 -7.38 -6.30 -7.49
C HIS A 98 -7.82 -4.87 -7.74
N GLY A 99 -8.80 -4.71 -8.63
CA GLY A 99 -9.49 -3.44 -8.84
C GLY A 99 -10.62 -3.20 -7.85
N GLY A 100 -11.30 -2.07 -8.02
CA GLY A 100 -12.51 -1.72 -7.28
C GLY A 100 -13.62 -2.77 -7.41
N GLY A 101 -14.27 -3.09 -6.28
CA GLY A 101 -15.41 -4.01 -6.24
C GLY A 101 -15.07 -5.50 -6.41
N ALA A 102 -13.81 -5.86 -6.69
CA ALA A 102 -13.40 -7.25 -6.84
C ALA A 102 -13.40 -8.02 -5.51
N VAL A 103 -12.91 -7.37 -4.43
CA VAL A 103 -12.93 -7.97 -3.08
C VAL A 103 -14.13 -7.42 -2.30
N PRO A 104 -15.02 -8.28 -1.79
CA PRO A 104 -16.18 -7.85 -1.02
C PRO A 104 -15.82 -6.98 0.18
N ASN A 105 -16.59 -5.92 0.41
CA ASN A 105 -16.42 -4.98 1.52
C ASN A 105 -15.07 -4.23 1.54
N ARG A 106 -14.38 -4.12 0.40
CA ARG A 106 -13.20 -3.26 0.23
C ARG A 106 -13.49 -2.12 -0.73
N ILE A 107 -12.93 -0.95 -0.40
CA ILE A 107 -13.01 0.25 -1.22
C ILE A 107 -11.80 0.26 -2.16
N GLY A 108 -12.05 0.55 -3.42
CA GLY A 108 -11.03 0.73 -4.44
C GLY A 108 -10.15 -0.50 -4.66
N ALA A 109 -8.91 -0.24 -5.07
CA ALA A 109 -7.97 -1.24 -5.54
C ALA A 109 -6.82 -1.47 -4.55
N ALA A 110 -6.18 -2.62 -4.69
CA ALA A 110 -4.97 -2.95 -3.93
C ALA A 110 -3.90 -3.58 -4.83
N TYR A 111 -2.65 -3.39 -4.43
CA TYR A 111 -1.48 -4.08 -4.93
C TYR A 111 -0.65 -4.52 -3.73
N SER A 112 -0.37 -5.81 -3.63
CA SER A 112 0.42 -6.34 -2.52
C SER A 112 1.38 -7.40 -3.01
N VAL A 113 2.65 -7.24 -2.67
CA VAL A 113 3.72 -8.15 -3.08
C VAL A 113 4.71 -8.36 -1.95
N ALA A 114 5.39 -9.52 -1.94
CA ALA A 114 6.48 -9.80 -1.04
C ALA A 114 7.73 -10.32 -1.76
N LYS A 115 8.88 -10.14 -1.11
CA LYS A 115 10.18 -10.70 -1.48
C LYS A 115 10.93 -11.09 -0.21
N GLY A 116 11.21 -12.39 -0.04
CA GLY A 116 11.73 -12.89 1.23
C GLY A 116 10.77 -12.53 2.37
N ASN A 117 11.29 -11.96 3.45
CA ASN A 117 10.53 -11.58 4.64
C ASN A 117 9.83 -10.20 4.53
N THR A 118 9.93 -9.52 3.39
CA THR A 118 9.42 -8.16 3.23
C THR A 118 8.16 -8.17 2.38
N ALA A 119 7.07 -7.56 2.88
CA ALA A 119 5.85 -7.30 2.11
C ALA A 119 5.63 -5.80 1.94
N VAL A 120 5.18 -5.40 0.75
CA VAL A 120 4.76 -4.04 0.41
C VAL A 120 3.32 -4.09 -0.06
N THR A 121 2.45 -3.37 0.63
CA THR A 121 1.01 -3.29 0.35
C THR A 121 0.62 -1.85 0.10
N VAL A 122 -0.09 -1.62 -1.00
CA VAL A 122 -0.69 -0.33 -1.33
C VAL A 122 -2.18 -0.51 -1.55
N PHE A 123 -2.97 0.27 -0.81
CA PHE A 123 -4.40 0.45 -1.04
C PHE A 123 -4.66 1.81 -1.64
N THR A 124 -5.56 1.90 -2.61
CA THR A 124 -6.04 3.16 -3.20
C THR A 124 -7.56 3.20 -3.18
N ASN A 125 -8.15 4.39 -3.03
CA ASN A 125 -9.59 4.58 -3.19
C ASN A 125 -10.04 4.61 -4.66
N GLN A 126 -9.12 4.45 -5.61
CA GLN A 126 -9.38 4.37 -7.04
C GLN A 126 -9.64 2.92 -7.46
N ASP A 127 -10.39 2.72 -8.54
CA ASP A 127 -10.72 1.35 -9.00
C ASP A 127 -9.58 0.72 -9.82
N GLU A 128 -8.64 1.51 -10.33
CA GLU A 128 -7.55 1.02 -11.16
C GLU A 128 -6.34 0.56 -10.34
N SER A 129 -6.14 -0.75 -10.26
CA SER A 129 -5.01 -1.36 -9.53
C SER A 129 -3.62 -0.95 -10.02
N ILE A 130 -3.51 -0.44 -11.26
CA ILE A 130 -2.26 0.12 -11.79
C ILE A 130 -1.77 1.31 -10.96
N LYS A 131 -2.66 2.09 -10.34
CA LYS A 131 -2.27 3.21 -9.48
C LYS A 131 -1.59 2.72 -8.20
N ALA A 132 -2.15 1.68 -7.56
CA ALA A 132 -1.53 1.03 -6.42
C ALA A 132 -0.20 0.37 -6.80
N GLN A 133 -0.12 -0.25 -7.98
CA GLN A 133 1.11 -0.85 -8.50
C GLN A 133 2.23 0.19 -8.67
N LEU A 134 1.97 1.32 -9.33
CA LEU A 134 2.97 2.37 -9.54
C LEU A 134 3.54 2.89 -8.23
N VAL A 135 2.70 3.11 -7.22
CA VAL A 135 3.11 3.52 -5.88
C VAL A 135 3.93 2.44 -5.18
N ALA A 136 3.55 1.16 -5.30
CA ALA A 136 4.30 0.06 -4.71
C ALA A 136 5.70 -0.07 -5.32
N GLU A 137 5.81 0.03 -6.64
CA GLU A 137 7.08 -0.01 -7.36
C GLU A 137 7.98 1.17 -6.97
N GLU A 138 7.43 2.39 -6.88
CA GLU A 138 8.20 3.57 -6.46
C GLU A 138 8.63 3.46 -4.99
N THR A 139 7.78 2.89 -4.12
CA THR A 139 8.11 2.58 -2.72
C THR A 139 9.29 1.62 -2.62
N ILE A 140 9.21 0.49 -3.33
CA ILE A 140 10.26 -0.53 -3.38
C ILE A 140 11.58 0.08 -3.89
N LYS A 141 11.51 0.89 -4.94
CA LYS A 141 12.67 1.58 -5.51
C LYS A 141 13.31 2.55 -4.52
N ASN A 142 12.52 3.45 -3.90
CA ASN A 142 13.06 4.50 -3.03
C ASN A 142 13.62 3.95 -1.71
N LEU A 143 13.04 2.85 -1.22
CA LEU A 143 13.51 2.15 -0.02
C LEU A 143 14.58 1.08 -0.32
N GLN A 144 14.90 0.84 -1.59
CA GLN A 144 15.91 -0.13 -2.03
C GLN A 144 15.62 -1.55 -1.53
N LEU A 145 14.36 -1.96 -1.61
CA LEU A 145 13.87 -3.25 -1.07
C LEU A 145 14.12 -4.43 -2.00
#